data_AF-A0A5S6Q6P7-F1
#
_entry.id   AF-A0A5S6Q6P7-F1
#
_cell.length_a   1.000
_cell.length_b   1.000
_cell.length_c   1.000
_cell.angle_alpha   90.00
_cell.angle_beta   90.00
_cell.angle_gamma   90.00
#
_symmetry.space_group_name_H-M   'P 1'
#
loop_
_entity.id
_entity.type
_entity.pdbx_description
1 polymer ?
#
loop_
_entity_poly.entity_id
_entity_poly.type
_entity_poly.pdbx_seq_one_letter_code
_entity_poly.pdbx_strand_id
1 'polypeptide(L)'
;MDSFMSKLADRELEKLNKKDPTAFKRYNRYIDAVIKSRSSRQLLTAVPQRILMNSGEWFWKKYLMKTDIGLLPKEYNKKIHGVYCPWRYYGKKDINFFDVKLGELPEWFARRDKSPKAIMAALSRGYHKWAFDWFSPRLMNMAPFFQLAAGMAILRMIFCHDNFKREASYFYH
;
A
#
# COMPACT_ATOMS: atom_id res chain seq x y z
N MET A 1 21.66 32.41 3.39
CA MET A 1 20.90 31.14 3.58
C MET A 1 21.21 30.53 4.95
N ASP A 2 22.48 30.45 5.34
CA ASP A 2 22.91 29.71 6.55
C ASP A 2 22.38 30.27 7.88
N SER A 3 22.33 31.60 8.03
CA SER A 3 21.78 32.25 9.23
C SER A 3 20.26 32.00 9.43
N PHE A 4 19.53 31.80 8.34
CA PHE A 4 18.10 31.51 8.39
C PHE A 4 17.87 30.05 8.80
N MET A 5 18.66 29.13 8.24
CA MET A 5 18.56 27.70 8.53
C MET A 5 18.99 27.36 9.96
N SER A 6 20.00 28.05 10.52
CA SER A 6 20.39 27.88 11.93
C SER A 6 19.29 28.35 12.88
N LYS A 7 18.71 29.53 12.66
CA LYS A 7 17.58 30.05 13.46
C LYS A 7 16.34 29.16 13.38
N LEU A 8 16.10 28.53 12.24
CA LEU A 8 15.00 27.56 12.07
C LEU A 8 15.26 26.30 12.89
N ALA A 9 16.48 25.78 12.91
CA ALA A 9 16.86 24.61 13.69
C ALA A 9 16.74 24.85 15.20
N ASP A 10 17.19 26.01 15.69
CA ASP A 10 17.12 26.37 17.12
C ASP A 10 15.66 26.43 17.61
N ARG A 11 14.77 27.00 16.79
CA ARG A 11 13.34 27.09 17.10
C ARG A 11 12.66 25.71 17.17
N GLU A 12 13.04 24.78 16.29
CA GLU A 12 12.51 23.41 16.31
C GLU A 12 13.04 22.61 17.51
N LEU A 13 14.28 22.86 17.94
CA LEU A 13 14.86 22.25 19.14
C LEU A 13 14.18 22.72 20.43
N GLU A 14 13.83 24.01 20.51
CA GLU A 14 13.08 24.56 21.64
C GLU A 14 11.67 23.95 21.73
N LYS A 15 10.99 23.78 20.60
CA LYS A 15 9.69 23.07 20.53
C LYS A 15 9.81 21.61 20.97
N LEU A 16 10.87 20.92 20.57
CA LEU A 16 11.15 19.53 20.98
C LEU A 16 11.40 19.41 22.48
N ASN A 17 12.19 20.32 23.07
CA ASN A 17 12.43 20.35 24.50
C ASN A 17 11.14 20.57 25.31
N LYS A 18 10.24 21.44 24.80
CA LYS A 18 8.94 21.69 25.41
C LYS A 18 7.97 20.50 25.32
N LYS A 19 8.09 19.69 24.27
CA LYS A 19 7.22 18.53 24.04
C LYS A 19 7.71 17.28 24.78
N ASP A 20 8.99 16.93 24.63
CA ASP A 20 9.61 15.72 25.19
C ASP A 20 11.06 16.00 25.64
N PRO A 21 11.30 16.33 26.92
CA PRO A 21 12.63 16.72 27.41
C PRO A 21 13.65 15.57 27.39
N THR A 22 13.20 14.32 27.52
CA THR A 22 14.05 13.11 27.40
C THR A 22 14.55 12.89 25.97
N ALA A 23 13.71 13.14 24.97
CA ALA A 23 14.10 13.04 23.55
C ALA A 23 15.13 14.12 23.19
N PHE A 24 14.92 15.35 23.67
CA PHE A 24 15.86 16.46 23.54
C PHE A 24 17.24 16.13 24.13
N LYS A 25 17.27 15.55 25.34
CA LYS A 25 18.53 15.15 26.00
C LYS A 25 19.28 14.04 25.25
N ARG A 26 18.57 13.09 24.62
CA ARG A 26 19.20 12.05 23.77
C ARG A 26 19.79 12.64 22.50
N TYR A 27 19.06 13.54 21.85
CA TYR A 27 19.52 14.22 20.65
C TYR A 27 20.80 15.03 20.92
N ASN A 28 20.82 15.85 21.98
CA ASN A 28 22.02 16.62 22.33
C ASN A 28 23.19 15.71 22.70
N ARG A 29 22.97 14.62 23.46
CA ARG A 29 24.02 13.64 23.79
C ARG A 29 24.61 12.98 22.53
N TYR A 30 23.79 12.70 21.52
CA TYR A 30 24.25 12.15 20.25
C TYR A 30 25.05 13.17 19.45
N ILE A 31 24.56 14.41 19.34
CA ILE A 31 25.26 15.49 18.64
C ILE A 31 26.59 15.82 19.32
N ASP A 32 26.62 15.91 20.65
CA ASP A 32 27.84 16.11 21.42
C ASP A 32 28.82 14.94 21.22
N ALA A 33 28.34 13.70 21.19
CA ALA A 33 29.19 12.54 20.92
C ALA A 33 29.76 12.57 19.49
N VAL A 34 28.97 13.01 18.51
CA VAL A 34 29.38 13.14 17.10
C VAL A 34 30.37 14.29 16.92
N ILE A 35 30.13 15.45 17.52
CA ILE A 35 31.04 16.61 17.49
C ILE A 35 32.36 16.29 18.23
N LYS A 36 32.28 15.55 19.34
CA LYS A 36 33.45 15.12 20.11
C LYS A 36 34.26 14.02 19.40
N SER A 37 33.65 13.29 18.46
CA SER A 37 34.36 12.32 17.63
C SER A 37 35.25 13.06 16.61
N ARG A 38 36.58 12.98 16.74
CA ARG A 38 37.54 13.59 15.79
C ARG A 38 37.59 12.89 14.42
N SER A 39 36.82 11.81 14.24
CA SER A 39 36.80 11.01 13.02
C SER A 39 35.88 11.65 11.99
N SER A 40 36.45 12.41 11.07
CA SER A 40 35.77 12.99 9.90
C SER A 40 34.93 11.98 9.12
N ARG A 41 35.27 10.68 9.15
CA ARG A 41 34.52 9.60 8.52
C ARG A 41 33.15 9.33 9.17
N GLN A 42 33.01 9.52 10.49
CA GLN A 42 31.73 9.33 11.19
C GLN A 42 30.78 10.51 10.95
N LEU A 43 31.30 11.73 10.81
CA LEU A 43 30.53 12.91 10.43
C LEU A 43 30.03 12.81 8.98
N LEU A 44 30.87 12.31 8.07
CA LEU A 44 30.54 12.14 6.65
C LEU A 44 29.46 11.07 6.40
N THR A 45 29.29 10.10 7.30
CA THR A 45 28.17 9.15 7.21
C THR A 45 26.95 9.62 8.00
N ALA A 46 27.14 10.24 9.17
CA ALA A 46 26.03 10.68 10.04
C ALA A 46 25.24 11.87 9.49
N VAL A 47 25.88 12.85 8.85
CA VAL A 47 25.20 14.06 8.33
C VAL A 47 24.28 13.72 7.13
N PRO A 48 24.71 12.97 6.11
CA PRO A 48 23.82 12.53 5.03
C PRO A 48 22.69 11.64 5.53
N GLN A 49 22.98 10.75 6.48
CA GLN A 49 22.01 9.82 7.05
C GLN A 49 20.93 10.57 7.85
N ARG A 50 21.29 11.67 8.51
CA ARG A 50 20.33 12.56 9.17
C ARG A 50 19.47 13.36 8.19
N ILE A 51 20.04 13.87 7.10
CA ILE A 51 19.27 14.59 6.06
C ILE A 51 18.30 13.63 5.35
N LEU A 52 18.74 12.41 5.05
CA LEU A 52 17.92 11.34 4.48
C LEU A 52 16.81 10.90 5.44
N MET A 53 17.12 10.74 6.73
CA MET A 53 16.12 10.38 7.73
C MET A 53 15.12 11.51 7.98
N ASN A 54 15.55 12.77 8.02
CA ASN A 54 14.66 13.91 8.20
C ASN A 54 13.75 14.15 6.98
N SER A 55 14.27 13.99 5.75
CA SER A 55 13.45 14.09 4.53
C SER A 55 12.48 12.91 4.43
N GLY A 56 12.91 11.71 4.82
CA GLY A 56 12.06 10.52 4.93
C GLY A 56 10.95 10.69 5.97
N GLU A 57 11.25 11.21 7.16
CA GLU A 57 10.25 11.52 8.18
C GLU A 57 9.26 12.60 7.73
N TRP A 58 9.75 13.65 7.06
CA TRP A 58 8.90 14.69 6.50
C TRP A 58 7.93 14.14 5.45
N PHE A 59 8.44 13.31 4.53
CA PHE A 59 7.63 12.66 3.51
C PHE A 59 6.59 11.72 4.14
N TRP A 60 7.03 10.93 5.13
CA TRP A 60 6.16 10.01 5.89
C TRP A 60 5.03 10.76 6.60
N LYS A 61 5.35 11.81 7.38
CA LYS A 61 4.35 12.60 8.12
C LYS A 61 3.43 13.40 7.21
N LYS A 62 3.95 13.91 6.09
CA LYS A 62 3.17 14.77 5.17
C LYS A 62 2.23 13.99 4.26
N TYR A 63 2.65 12.83 3.77
CA TYR A 63 1.92 12.06 2.76
C TYR A 63 1.42 10.71 3.28
N LEU A 64 2.29 9.88 3.86
CA LEU A 64 1.94 8.50 4.24
C LEU A 64 1.08 8.40 5.50
N MET A 65 1.24 9.28 6.48
CA MET A 65 0.37 9.31 7.67
C MET A 65 -1.01 9.91 7.39
N LYS A 66 -1.14 10.72 6.32
CA LYS A 66 -2.42 11.33 5.94
C LYS A 66 -3.26 10.41 5.07
N THR A 67 -2.66 9.39 4.47
CA THR A 67 -3.39 8.41 3.69
C THR A 67 -3.96 7.34 4.61
N ASP A 68 -5.22 6.96 4.38
CA ASP A 68 -5.92 5.90 5.13
C ASP A 68 -5.41 4.48 4.75
N ILE A 69 -4.12 4.32 4.46
CA ILE A 69 -3.53 3.07 3.99
C ILE A 69 -3.24 2.18 5.20
N GLY A 70 -3.73 0.94 5.18
CA GLY A 70 -3.54 -0.04 6.26
C GLY A 70 -4.51 0.10 7.43
N LEU A 71 -5.37 1.11 7.44
CA LEU A 71 -6.49 1.20 8.37
C LEU A 71 -7.60 0.23 7.99
N LEU A 72 -8.39 -0.18 8.99
CA LEU A 72 -9.61 -0.96 8.76
C LEU A 72 -10.58 -0.16 7.86
N PRO A 73 -11.45 -0.86 7.08
CA PRO A 73 -12.50 -0.21 6.31
C PRO A 73 -13.34 0.70 7.21
N LYS A 74 -13.73 1.88 6.71
CA LYS A 74 -14.51 2.85 7.50
C LYS A 74 -15.88 2.28 7.90
N GLU A 75 -16.38 1.35 7.10
CA GLU A 75 -17.67 0.68 7.27
C GLU A 75 -17.61 -0.43 8.33
N TYR A 76 -16.40 -0.86 8.73
CA TYR A 76 -16.25 -1.94 9.70
C TYR A 76 -16.46 -1.46 11.13
N ASN A 77 -17.51 -1.99 11.77
CA ASN A 77 -17.74 -1.88 13.21
C ASN A 77 -17.53 -3.23 13.92
N LYS A 78 -16.55 -3.30 14.83
CA LYS A 78 -16.23 -4.51 15.63
C LYS A 78 -17.44 -5.03 16.44
N LYS A 79 -18.30 -4.13 16.94
CA LYS A 79 -19.49 -4.54 17.73
C LYS A 79 -20.54 -5.26 16.90
N ILE A 80 -20.70 -4.87 15.63
CA ILE A 80 -21.72 -5.43 14.73
C ILE A 80 -21.17 -6.64 13.97
N HIS A 81 -19.92 -6.58 13.54
CA HIS A 81 -19.35 -7.57 12.62
C HIS A 81 -18.49 -8.66 13.28
N GLY A 82 -18.17 -8.53 14.57
CA GLY A 82 -17.33 -9.49 15.28
C GLY A 82 -15.86 -9.35 14.91
N VAL A 83 -15.16 -10.48 14.74
CA VAL A 83 -13.75 -10.50 14.32
C VAL A 83 -13.64 -10.06 12.85
N TYR A 84 -12.61 -9.28 12.54
CA TYR A 84 -12.39 -8.81 11.17
C TYR A 84 -12.09 -9.98 10.22
N CYS A 85 -12.82 -10.03 9.10
CA CYS A 85 -12.63 -10.99 8.03
C CYS A 85 -12.14 -10.24 6.78
N PRO A 86 -10.91 -10.48 6.30
CA PRO A 86 -10.28 -9.66 5.28
C PRO A 86 -10.86 -9.82 3.87
N TRP A 87 -11.62 -10.90 3.60
CA TRP A 87 -12.32 -11.10 2.32
C TRP A 87 -13.76 -10.56 2.31
N ARG A 88 -14.31 -10.13 3.45
CA ARG A 88 -15.70 -9.68 3.55
C ARG A 88 -15.82 -8.21 3.17
N TYR A 89 -16.86 -7.86 2.41
CA TYR A 89 -17.22 -6.47 2.18
C TYR A 89 -18.18 -5.99 3.26
N TYR A 90 -17.82 -4.89 3.94
CA TYR A 90 -18.57 -4.32 5.06
C TYR A 90 -19.46 -3.12 4.66
N GLY A 91 -19.33 -2.62 3.42
CA GLY A 91 -20.16 -1.53 2.93
C GLY A 91 -21.54 -1.96 2.45
N LYS A 92 -22.29 -1.01 1.87
CA LYS A 92 -23.61 -1.27 1.29
C LYS A 92 -23.48 -2.21 0.09
N LYS A 93 -24.05 -3.42 0.20
CA LYS A 93 -24.09 -4.39 -0.90
C LYS A 93 -25.03 -3.89 -2.00
N ASP A 94 -24.53 -3.81 -3.23
CA ASP A 94 -25.32 -3.57 -4.45
C ASP A 94 -25.72 -4.93 -5.09
N ILE A 95 -26.49 -4.88 -6.17
CA ILE A 95 -26.85 -6.05 -6.98
C ILE A 95 -25.56 -6.76 -7.44
N ASN A 96 -25.51 -8.10 -7.35
CA ASN A 96 -24.35 -8.85 -7.81
C ASN A 96 -24.24 -8.70 -9.32
N PHE A 97 -23.01 -8.72 -9.86
CA PHE A 97 -22.77 -8.49 -11.29
C PHE A 97 -23.59 -9.43 -12.20
N PHE A 98 -23.73 -10.71 -11.82
CA PHE A 98 -24.46 -11.71 -12.60
C PHE A 98 -25.99 -11.57 -12.54
N ASP A 99 -26.51 -10.77 -11.61
CA ASP A 99 -27.95 -10.54 -11.45
C ASP A 99 -28.41 -9.26 -12.17
N VAL A 100 -27.49 -8.51 -12.79
CA VAL A 100 -27.77 -7.22 -13.44
C VAL A 100 -28.21 -7.44 -14.89
N LYS A 101 -29.27 -6.75 -15.31
CA LYS A 101 -29.70 -6.73 -16.72
C LYS A 101 -28.69 -5.96 -17.56
N LEU A 102 -28.43 -6.42 -18.79
CA LEU A 102 -27.45 -5.80 -19.69
C LEU A 102 -27.72 -4.30 -19.95
N GLY A 103 -28.99 -3.88 -20.02
CA GLY A 103 -29.37 -2.47 -20.17
C GLY A 103 -29.10 -1.60 -18.94
N GLU A 104 -29.02 -2.20 -17.74
CA GLU A 104 -28.79 -1.52 -16.46
C GLU A 104 -27.29 -1.52 -16.08
N LEU A 105 -26.42 -2.17 -16.85
CA LEU A 105 -24.98 -2.27 -16.59
C LEU A 105 -24.26 -0.92 -16.47
N PRO A 106 -24.51 0.09 -17.34
CA PRO A 106 -23.84 1.38 -17.23
C PRO A 106 -24.18 2.08 -15.91
N GLU A 107 -25.45 2.02 -15.51
CA GLU A 107 -25.92 2.63 -14.26
C GLU A 107 -25.35 1.89 -13.03
N TRP A 108 -25.36 0.55 -13.07
CA TRP A 108 -24.74 -0.29 -12.04
C TRP A 108 -23.25 0.01 -11.87
N PHE A 109 -22.53 0.26 -12.96
CA PHE A 109 -21.13 0.66 -12.91
C PHE A 109 -20.94 2.11 -12.41
N ALA A 110 -21.86 3.02 -12.76
CA ALA A 110 -21.85 4.40 -12.31
C ALA A 110 -21.96 4.51 -10.77
N ARG A 111 -22.79 3.67 -10.13
CA ARG A 111 -22.99 3.67 -8.66
C ARG A 111 -21.77 3.23 -7.84
N ARG A 112 -20.76 2.60 -8.46
CA ARG A 112 -19.57 2.09 -7.75
C ARG A 112 -18.54 3.18 -7.48
N ASP A 113 -17.90 3.09 -6.31
CA ASP A 113 -16.73 3.89 -6.02
C ASP A 113 -15.54 3.44 -6.90
N LYS A 114 -15.07 4.38 -7.72
CA LYS A 114 -13.97 4.21 -8.67
C LYS A 114 -12.65 4.76 -8.11
N SER A 115 -12.61 5.09 -6.81
CA SER A 115 -11.40 5.54 -6.15
C SER A 115 -10.30 4.46 -6.23
N PRO A 116 -9.03 4.84 -6.43
CA PRO A 116 -7.91 3.88 -6.43
C PRO A 116 -7.86 3.05 -5.14
N LYS A 117 -8.26 3.65 -4.02
CA LYS A 117 -8.38 2.98 -2.72
C LYS A 117 -9.44 1.86 -2.75
N ALA A 118 -10.62 2.13 -3.29
CA ALA A 118 -11.68 1.13 -3.40
C ALA A 118 -11.27 -0.05 -4.29
N ILE A 119 -10.58 0.24 -5.40
CA ILE A 119 -10.04 -0.79 -6.31
C ILE A 119 -9.01 -1.66 -5.58
N MET A 120 -8.01 -1.06 -4.93
CA MET A 120 -7.00 -1.81 -4.17
C MET A 120 -7.63 -2.64 -3.05
N ALA A 121 -8.62 -2.08 -2.35
CA ALA A 121 -9.35 -2.81 -1.31
C ALA A 121 -10.16 -3.99 -1.89
N ALA A 122 -10.74 -3.85 -3.08
CA ALA A 122 -11.44 -4.94 -3.77
C ALA A 122 -10.49 -6.07 -4.20
N LEU A 123 -9.33 -5.72 -4.77
CA LEU A 123 -8.28 -6.68 -5.13
C LEU A 123 -7.74 -7.40 -3.90
N SER A 124 -7.48 -6.68 -2.81
CA SER A 124 -7.04 -7.27 -1.53
C SER A 124 -8.08 -8.26 -0.99
N ARG A 125 -9.37 -7.91 -0.99
CA ARG A 125 -10.45 -8.83 -0.56
C ARG A 125 -10.49 -10.08 -1.43
N GLY A 126 -10.41 -9.92 -2.75
CA GLY A 126 -10.39 -11.04 -3.71
C GLY A 126 -9.20 -11.95 -3.47
N TYR A 127 -8.01 -11.38 -3.27
CA TYR A 127 -6.81 -12.12 -2.93
C TYR A 127 -6.95 -12.89 -1.62
N HIS A 128 -7.46 -12.26 -0.54
CA HIS A 128 -7.64 -12.95 0.73
C HIS A 128 -8.68 -14.07 0.64
N LYS A 129 -9.74 -13.91 -0.17
CA LYS A 129 -10.72 -14.96 -0.40
C LYS A 129 -10.09 -16.14 -1.13
N TRP A 130 -9.40 -15.85 -2.23
CA TRP A 130 -8.69 -16.85 -3.03
C TRP A 130 -7.64 -17.59 -2.21
N ALA A 131 -6.83 -16.86 -1.44
CA ALA A 131 -5.83 -17.44 -0.57
C ALA A 131 -6.46 -18.32 0.52
N PHE A 132 -7.56 -17.88 1.13
CA PHE A 132 -8.28 -18.68 2.12
C PHE A 132 -8.86 -19.97 1.51
N ASP A 133 -9.43 -19.91 0.31
CA ASP A 133 -10.07 -21.08 -0.31
C ASP A 133 -9.04 -22.12 -0.79
N TRP A 134 -7.88 -21.68 -1.29
CA TRP A 134 -6.91 -22.57 -1.94
C TRP A 134 -5.64 -22.85 -1.14
N PHE A 135 -5.20 -21.95 -0.24
CA PHE A 135 -4.02 -22.13 0.61
C PHE A 135 -4.36 -22.47 2.07
N SER A 136 -5.64 -22.66 2.41
CA SER A 136 -5.99 -23.10 3.76
C SER A 136 -5.38 -24.48 4.05
N PRO A 137 -4.69 -24.67 5.20
CA PRO A 137 -3.99 -25.91 5.52
C PRO A 137 -4.95 -27.11 5.68
N ARG A 138 -6.26 -26.85 5.86
CA ARG A 138 -7.28 -27.91 5.91
C ARG A 138 -7.58 -28.53 4.55
N LEU A 139 -7.31 -27.79 3.47
CA LEU A 139 -7.65 -28.13 2.10
C LEU A 139 -6.42 -27.84 1.24
N MET A 140 -5.34 -28.59 1.43
CA MET A 140 -4.13 -28.45 0.60
C MET A 140 -4.47 -28.78 -0.85
N ASN A 141 -4.77 -27.76 -1.63
CA ASN A 141 -5.21 -27.87 -3.01
C ASN A 141 -4.07 -27.51 -3.97
N MET A 142 -3.86 -28.31 -5.01
CA MET A 142 -2.93 -27.95 -6.10
C MET A 142 -3.50 -26.92 -7.08
N ALA A 143 -4.76 -26.50 -6.89
CA ALA A 143 -5.45 -25.56 -7.76
C ALA A 143 -4.71 -24.23 -8.03
N PRO A 144 -4.02 -23.58 -7.08
CA PRO A 144 -3.24 -22.37 -7.36
C PRO A 144 -2.18 -22.57 -8.44
N PHE A 145 -1.54 -23.74 -8.46
CA PHE A 145 -0.52 -24.06 -9.47
C PHE A 145 -1.14 -24.22 -10.86
N PHE A 146 -2.28 -24.89 -10.96
CA PHE A 146 -3.00 -25.02 -12.23
C PHE A 146 -3.57 -23.70 -12.72
N GLN A 147 -4.10 -22.87 -11.82
CA GLN A 147 -4.60 -21.53 -12.17
C GLN A 147 -3.46 -20.62 -12.66
N LEU A 148 -2.27 -20.71 -12.05
CA LEU A 148 -1.09 -20.00 -12.51
C LEU A 148 -0.62 -20.52 -13.87
N ALA A 149 -0.54 -21.84 -14.07
CA ALA A 149 -0.17 -22.43 -15.36
C ALA A 149 -1.14 -22.05 -16.48
N ALA A 150 -2.46 -22.11 -16.21
CA ALA A 150 -3.49 -21.67 -17.14
C ALA A 150 -3.39 -20.16 -17.44
N GLY A 151 -3.17 -19.33 -16.42
CA GLY A 151 -2.94 -17.91 -16.58
C GLY A 151 -1.72 -17.61 -17.47
N MET A 152 -0.62 -18.33 -17.27
CA MET A 152 0.58 -18.20 -18.12
C MET A 152 0.32 -18.65 -19.56
N ALA A 153 -0.44 -19.73 -19.77
CA ALA A 153 -0.82 -20.19 -21.11
C ALA A 153 -1.67 -19.14 -21.85
N ILE A 154 -2.65 -18.54 -21.17
CA ILE A 154 -3.50 -17.47 -21.72
C ILE A 154 -2.68 -16.22 -22.01
N LEU A 155 -1.82 -15.79 -21.09
CA LEU A 155 -0.94 -14.63 -21.31
C LEU A 155 -0.04 -14.85 -22.52
N ARG A 156 0.54 -16.05 -22.66
CA ARG A 156 1.32 -16.41 -23.86
C ARG A 156 0.47 -16.31 -25.12
N MET A 157 -0.76 -16.80 -25.11
CA MET A 157 -1.66 -16.70 -26.27
C MET A 157 -1.94 -15.24 -26.66
N ILE A 158 -2.13 -14.34 -25.68
CA ILE A 158 -2.34 -12.92 -25.93
C ILE A 158 -1.08 -12.26 -26.48
N PHE A 159 0.09 -12.48 -25.86
CA PHE A 159 1.34 -11.87 -26.32
C PHE A 159 1.83 -12.42 -27.66
N CYS A 160 1.59 -13.70 -27.94
CA CYS A 160 1.94 -14.32 -29.21
C CYS A 160 0.83 -14.22 -30.26
N HIS A 161 -0.29 -13.56 -29.97
CA HIS A 161 -1.45 -13.47 -30.87
C HIS A 161 -1.06 -12.93 -32.25
N ASP A 162 -0.12 -11.98 -32.33
CA ASP A 162 0.35 -11.40 -33.59
C ASP A 162 1.01 -12.43 -34.53
N ASN A 163 1.65 -13.46 -33.97
CA ASN A 163 2.27 -14.53 -34.78
C ASN A 163 1.21 -15.44 -35.42
N PHE A 164 0.05 -15.58 -34.80
CA PHE A 164 -1.07 -16.41 -35.28
C PHE A 164 -2.05 -15.65 -36.19
N LYS A 165 -1.89 -14.33 -36.36
CA LYS A 165 -2.75 -13.53 -37.26
C LYS A 165 -2.75 -14.02 -38.71
N ARG A 166 -1.70 -14.71 -39.17
CA ARG A 166 -1.62 -15.29 -40.53
C ARG A 166 -2.61 -16.43 -40.76
N GLU A 167 -3.04 -17.09 -39.68
CA GLU A 167 -3.94 -18.25 -39.72
C GLU A 167 -5.41 -17.84 -39.53
N ALA A 168 -5.68 -16.63 -39.04
CA ALA A 168 -7.02 -16.11 -38.77
C ALA A 168 -7.89 -15.89 -40.02
N SER A 169 -7.29 -15.88 -41.21
CA SER A 169 -8.01 -15.78 -42.49
C SER A 169 -8.68 -17.10 -42.91
N TYR A 170 -8.30 -18.23 -42.30
CA TYR A 170 -8.92 -19.52 -42.56
C TYR A 170 -10.04 -19.78 -41.56
N PHE A 171 -11.25 -20.05 -42.06
CA PHE A 171 -12.33 -20.53 -41.22
C PHE A 171 -12.04 -21.99 -40.85
N TYR A 172 -11.77 -22.21 -39.56
CA TYR A 172 -11.74 -23.55 -39.00
C TYR A 172 -13.18 -24.05 -38.81
N HIS A 173 -13.40 -25.34 -39.06
CA HIS A 173 -14.68 -26.00 -38.89
C HIS A 173 -15.10 -26.11 -37.42
#